data_AF-A0AB38CUE9-F1
#
_entry.id   AF-A0AB38CUE9-F1
#
_cell.length_a   1.000
_cell.length_b   1.000
_cell.length_c   1.000
_cell.angle_alpha   90.00
_cell.angle_beta   90.00
_cell.angle_gamma   90.00
#
_symmetry.space_group_name_H-M   'P 1'
#
loop_
_entity.id
_entity.type
_entity.pdbx_description
1 polymer ?
#
loop_
_entity_poly.entity_id
_entity_poly.type
_entity_poly.pdbx_seq_one_letter_code
_entity_poly.pdbx_strand_id
1 'polypeptide(L)'
;MYNDALNVDLAELRESAGKLKNTAADLNTTHGAVHSKIADLVTEFGDSAGAAALRGRLAEWEAETQAHHNEVINHHGLYLWAEKRYLETDQGNASGIEGV
;
A
#
# COMPACT_ATOMS: atom_id res chain seq x y z
N MET A 1 -15.90 5.72 33.13
CA MET A 1 -14.92 5.64 32.03
C MET A 1 -14.74 4.18 31.70
N TYR A 2 -15.30 3.72 30.59
CA TYR A 2 -15.05 2.36 30.11
C TYR A 2 -13.63 2.34 29.54
N ASN A 3 -12.72 1.71 30.28
CA ASN A 3 -11.43 1.29 29.76
C ASN A 3 -11.67 -0.05 29.04
N ASP A 4 -12.29 0.01 27.86
CA ASP A 4 -12.17 -1.10 26.92
C ASP A 4 -10.72 -1.06 26.46
N ALA A 5 -9.88 -1.86 27.09
CA ALA A 5 -8.54 -2.12 26.57
C ALA A 5 -8.72 -2.54 25.10
N LEU A 6 -8.14 -1.77 24.17
CA LEU A 6 -8.13 -2.14 22.76
C LEU A 6 -7.43 -3.50 22.68
N ASN A 7 -8.21 -4.57 22.55
CA ASN A 7 -7.67 -5.91 22.38
C ASN A 7 -7.28 -6.04 20.91
N VAL A 8 -6.09 -5.55 20.58
CA VAL A 8 -5.57 -5.53 19.22
C VAL A 8 -4.90 -6.86 18.96
N ASP A 9 -5.41 -7.59 17.97
CA ASP A 9 -4.75 -8.79 17.49
C ASP A 9 -3.51 -8.38 16.65
N LEU A 10 -2.33 -8.57 17.24
CA LEU A 10 -1.06 -8.25 16.59
C LEU A 10 -0.76 -9.17 15.40
N ALA A 11 -1.24 -10.41 15.44
CA ALA A 11 -1.08 -11.33 14.32
C ALA A 11 -1.94 -10.87 13.13
N GLU A 12 -3.16 -10.39 13.39
CA GLU A 12 -4.03 -9.80 12.36
C GLU A 12 -3.42 -8.52 11.75
N LEU A 13 -2.81 -7.65 12.56
CA LEU A 13 -2.09 -6.47 12.06
C LEU A 13 -0.95 -6.86 11.12
N ARG A 14 -0.15 -7.85 11.51
CA ARG A 14 0.98 -8.32 10.71
C ARG A 14 0.53 -9.00 9.43
N GLU A 15 -0.53 -9.82 9.49
CA GLU A 15 -1.13 -10.45 8.33
C GLU A 15 -1.66 -9.39 7.34
N SER A 16 -2.38 -8.39 7.86
CA SER A 16 -2.90 -7.28 7.06
C SER A 16 -1.79 -6.47 6.40
N ALA A 17 -0.69 -6.19 7.13
CA ALA A 17 0.49 -5.56 6.55
C ALA A 17 1.07 -6.42 5.40
N GLY A 18 1.15 -7.75 5.58
CA GLY A 18 1.57 -8.67 4.53
C GLY A 18 0.70 -8.62 3.28
N LYS A 19 -0.64 -8.62 3.47
CA LYS A 19 -1.61 -8.48 2.38
C LYS A 19 -1.42 -7.18 1.61
N LEU A 20 -1.28 -6.04 2.31
CA LEU A 20 -1.05 -4.72 1.68
C LEU A 20 0.22 -4.72 0.82
N LYS A 21 1.31 -5.31 1.31
CA LYS A 21 2.56 -5.43 0.54
C LYS A 21 2.36 -6.24 -0.74
N ASN A 22 1.63 -7.36 -0.67
CA ASN A 22 1.33 -8.18 -1.85
C ASN A 22 0.43 -7.42 -2.83
N THR A 23 -0.61 -6.75 -2.35
CA THR A 23 -1.49 -5.92 -3.18
C THR A 23 -0.73 -4.80 -3.90
N ALA A 24 0.22 -4.14 -3.23
CA ALA A 24 1.07 -3.13 -3.88
C ALA A 24 1.94 -3.74 -5.00
N ALA A 25 2.52 -4.93 -4.77
CA ALA A 25 3.32 -5.62 -5.79
C ALA A 25 2.47 -6.07 -6.99
N ASP A 26 1.27 -6.59 -6.72
CA ASP A 26 0.33 -7.02 -7.74
C ASP A 26 -0.15 -5.83 -8.59
N LEU A 27 -0.45 -4.68 -7.94
CA LEU A 27 -0.84 -3.45 -8.63
C LEU A 27 0.22 -3.04 -9.66
N ASN A 28 1.49 -2.94 -9.26
CA ASN A 28 2.58 -2.58 -10.18
C ASN A 28 2.75 -3.60 -11.31
N THR A 29 2.68 -4.89 -10.98
CA THR A 29 2.88 -5.96 -11.95
C THR A 29 1.78 -5.97 -13.02
N THR A 30 0.51 -5.93 -12.59
CA THR A 30 -0.63 -5.90 -13.49
C THR A 30 -0.68 -4.60 -14.28
N HIS A 31 -0.44 -3.47 -13.62
CA HIS A 31 -0.37 -2.17 -14.30
C HIS A 31 0.70 -2.18 -15.39
N GLY A 32 1.94 -2.52 -15.06
CA GLY A 32 3.04 -2.52 -16.04
C GLY A 32 2.77 -3.43 -17.24
N ALA A 33 2.17 -4.60 -17.02
CA ALA A 33 1.81 -5.51 -18.10
C ALA A 33 0.75 -4.94 -19.06
N VAL A 34 -0.25 -4.23 -18.54
CA VAL A 34 -1.30 -3.61 -19.37
C VAL A 34 -0.81 -2.30 -19.99
N HIS A 35 -0.11 -1.48 -19.21
CA HIS A 35 0.49 -0.22 -19.65
C HIS A 35 1.39 -0.42 -20.86
N SER A 36 2.32 -1.39 -20.81
CA SER A 36 3.21 -1.68 -21.95
C SER A 36 2.44 -2.09 -23.20
N LYS A 37 1.40 -2.92 -23.07
CA LYS A 37 0.57 -3.32 -24.23
C LYS A 37 -0.14 -2.13 -24.87
N ILE A 38 -0.64 -1.20 -24.06
CA ILE A 38 -1.30 0.01 -24.56
C ILE A 38 -0.25 0.95 -25.16
N ALA A 39 0.91 1.12 -24.53
CA ALA A 39 2.00 1.93 -25.04
C ALA A 39 2.42 1.46 -26.44
N ASP A 40 2.60 0.14 -26.62
CA ASP A 40 2.93 -0.48 -27.90
C ASP A 40 1.84 -0.19 -28.95
N LEU A 41 0.58 -0.43 -28.62
CA LEU A 41 -0.55 -0.16 -29.52
C LEU A 41 -0.63 1.33 -29.91
N VAL A 42 -0.33 2.24 -28.98
CA VAL A 42 -0.33 3.69 -29.23
C VAL A 42 0.73 4.09 -30.27
N THR A 43 1.83 3.33 -30.39
CA THR A 43 2.83 3.60 -31.44
C THR A 43 2.31 3.28 -32.84
N GLU A 44 1.39 2.32 -32.99
CA GLU A 44 0.80 1.94 -34.28
C GLU A 44 -0.07 3.06 -34.89
N PHE A 45 -0.55 3.99 -34.07
CA PHE A 45 -1.36 5.14 -34.51
C PHE A 45 -0.55 6.36 -34.94
N GLY A 46 0.79 6.29 -34.93
CA GLY A 46 1.70 7.38 -35.32
C GLY A 46 1.51 8.67 -34.52
N ASP A 47 1.60 9.82 -35.20
CA ASP A 47 1.51 11.17 -34.59
C ASP A 47 0.12 11.79 -34.70
N SER A 48 -0.92 10.96 -34.76
CA SER A 48 -2.29 11.46 -34.75
C SER A 48 -2.65 12.17 -33.44
N ALA A 49 -3.60 13.12 -33.49
CA ALA A 49 -4.13 13.77 -32.29
C ALA A 49 -4.73 12.76 -31.30
N GLY A 50 -5.31 11.67 -31.80
CA GLY A 50 -5.81 10.56 -30.99
C GLY A 50 -4.69 9.82 -30.25
N ALA A 51 -3.56 9.54 -30.94
CA ALA A 51 -2.38 8.95 -30.30
C ALA A 51 -1.81 9.86 -29.21
N ALA A 52 -1.74 11.17 -29.45
CA ALA A 52 -1.30 12.14 -28.44
C ALA A 52 -2.20 12.14 -27.20
N ALA A 53 -3.52 12.13 -27.38
CA ALA A 53 -4.48 12.05 -26.27
C ALA A 53 -4.35 10.73 -25.48
N LEU A 54 -4.16 9.61 -26.17
CA LEU A 54 -3.94 8.31 -25.53
C LEU A 54 -2.64 8.28 -24.72
N ARG A 55 -1.53 8.85 -25.23
CA ARG A 55 -0.28 8.99 -24.47
C ARG A 55 -0.48 9.82 -23.21
N GLY A 56 -1.21 10.94 -23.30
CA GLY A 56 -1.54 11.76 -22.15
C GLY A 56 -2.32 10.99 -21.08
N ARG A 57 -3.37 10.28 -21.50
CA ARG A 57 -4.16 9.44 -20.59
C ARG A 57 -3.34 8.30 -19.97
N LEU A 58 -2.42 7.71 -20.73
CA LEU A 58 -1.55 6.65 -20.24
C LEU A 58 -0.56 7.18 -19.18
N ALA A 59 -0.06 8.41 -19.34
CA ALA A 59 0.78 9.07 -18.35
C ALA A 59 0.02 9.43 -17.07
N GLU A 60 -1.23 9.89 -17.17
CA GLU A 60 -2.11 10.11 -16.02
C GLU A 60 -2.34 8.82 -15.24
N TRP A 61 -2.64 7.72 -15.94
CA TRP A 61 -2.89 6.42 -15.32
C TRP A 61 -1.66 5.85 -14.61
N GLU A 62 -0.46 6.03 -15.16
CA GLU A 62 0.80 5.70 -14.47
C GLU A 62 0.95 6.50 -13.18
N ALA A 63 0.70 7.82 -13.23
CA ALA A 63 0.82 8.68 -12.06
C ALA A 63 -0.18 8.30 -10.95
N GLU A 64 -1.43 8.02 -11.31
CA GLU A 64 -2.45 7.53 -10.37
C GLU A 64 -2.06 6.18 -9.75
N THR A 65 -1.54 5.26 -10.56
CA THR A 65 -1.09 3.95 -10.08
C THR A 65 0.08 4.08 -9.10
N GLN A 66 1.07 4.92 -9.41
CA GLN A 66 2.20 5.22 -8.53
C GLN A 66 1.72 5.82 -7.20
N ALA A 67 0.75 6.74 -7.25
CA ALA A 67 0.17 7.36 -6.06
C ALA A 67 -0.52 6.32 -5.16
N HIS A 68 -1.37 5.47 -5.74
CA HIS A 68 -2.05 4.40 -4.99
C HIS A 68 -1.08 3.34 -4.45
N HIS A 69 -0.08 2.95 -5.23
CA HIS A 69 0.99 2.07 -4.74
C HIS A 69 1.65 2.66 -3.47
N ASN A 70 2.02 3.94 -3.52
CA ASN A 70 2.66 4.61 -2.39
C ASN A 70 1.74 4.69 -1.17
N GLU A 71 0.45 4.93 -1.37
CA GLU A 71 -0.56 4.92 -0.31
C GLU A 71 -0.68 3.53 0.35
N VAL A 72 -0.73 2.45 -0.44
CA VAL A 72 -0.80 1.08 0.09
C VAL A 72 0.48 0.71 0.86
N ILE A 73 1.66 1.10 0.36
CA ILE A 73 2.93 0.90 1.07
C ILE A 73 3.00 1.72 2.36
N ASN A 74 2.45 2.94 2.37
CA ASN A 74 2.34 3.73 3.59
C ASN A 74 1.46 3.00 4.63
N HIS A 75 0.28 2.52 4.24
CA HIS A 75 -0.57 1.73 5.13
C HIS A 75 0.13 0.47 5.64
N HIS A 76 0.87 -0.25 4.79
CA HIS A 76 1.71 -1.38 5.22
C HIS A 76 2.68 -0.96 6.35
N GLY A 77 3.38 0.16 6.19
CA GLY A 77 4.30 0.70 7.20
C GLY A 77 3.59 1.10 8.49
N LEU A 78 2.40 1.72 8.40
CA LEU A 78 1.60 2.11 9.57
C LEU A 78 1.13 0.90 10.38
N TYR A 79 0.78 -0.22 9.73
CA TYR A 79 0.37 -1.45 10.41
C TYR A 79 1.54 -2.10 11.16
N LEU A 80 2.72 -2.16 10.55
CA LEU A 80 3.94 -2.65 11.23
C LEU A 80 4.36 -1.73 12.39
N TRP A 81 4.22 -0.42 12.20
CA TRP A 81 4.47 0.54 13.27
C TRP A 81 3.50 0.36 14.43
N ALA A 82 2.20 0.17 14.15
CA ALA A 82 1.19 -0.08 15.16
C ALA A 82 1.46 -1.38 15.93
N GLU A 83 1.76 -2.49 15.23
CA GLU A 83 2.16 -3.78 15.84
C GLU A 83 3.30 -3.56 16.84
N LYS A 84 4.37 -2.88 16.43
CA LYS A 84 5.51 -2.56 17.28
C LYS A 84 5.10 -1.72 18.49
N ARG A 85 4.27 -0.71 18.30
CA ARG A 85 3.89 0.23 19.37
C ARG A 85 3.04 -0.44 20.45
N TYR A 86 2.15 -1.35 20.06
CA TYR A 86 1.38 -2.14 21.01
C TYR A 86 2.27 -3.08 21.83
N LEU A 87 3.24 -3.76 21.20
CA LEU A 87 4.20 -4.62 21.91
C LEU A 87 5.04 -3.84 22.93
N GLU A 88 5.56 -2.67 22.56
CA GLU A 88 6.35 -1.81 23.46
C GLU A 88 5.52 -1.33 24.66
N THR A 89 4.26 -0.97 24.42
CA THR A 89 3.35 -0.49 25.47
C THR A 89 2.99 -1.61 26.44
N ASP A 90 2.70 -2.81 25.92
CA ASP A 90 2.36 -3.98 26.73
C ASP A 90 3.56 -4.41 27.62
N GLN A 91 4.77 -4.48 27.04
CA GLN A 91 6.00 -4.77 27.78
C GLN A 91 6.31 -3.72 28.86
N GLY A 92 6.13 -2.43 28.55
CA GLY A 92 6.34 -1.34 29.51
C GLY A 92 5.37 -1.43 30.69
N ASN A 93 4.10 -1.74 30.41
CA ASN A 93 3.08 -1.90 31.44
C ASN A 93 3.36 -3.13 32.33
N ALA A 94 3.72 -4.27 31.74
CA ALA A 94 4.08 -5.49 32.47
C ALA A 94 5.26 -5.24 33.41
N SER A 95 6.33 -4.60 32.91
CA SER A 95 7.52 -4.26 33.72
C SER A 95 7.19 -3.32 34.88
N GLY A 96 6.23 -2.41 34.70
CA GLY A 96 5.76 -1.50 35.75
C GLY A 96 4.92 -2.18 36.83
N ILE A 97 4.32 -3.35 36.56
CA ILE A 97 3.56 -4.14 37.54
C ILE A 97 4.50 -5.04 38.34
N GLU A 98 5.49 -5.67 37.70
CA GLU A 98 6.46 -6.56 38.38
C GLU A 98 7.46 -5.81 39.28
N GLY A 99 7.64 -4.51 39.06
CA GLY A 99 8.54 -3.65 39.86
C GLY A 99 7.91 -3.03 41.11
N VAL A 100 6.67 -3.39 41.46
CA VAL A 100 5.92 -2.95 42.67
C VAL A 100 5.82 -4.11 43.66
#